data_AF-A0A960PQH3-F1
#
_entry.id   AF-A0A960PQH3-F1
#
_cell.length_a   1.000
_cell.length_b   1.000
_cell.length_c   1.000
_cell.angle_alpha   90.00
_cell.angle_beta   90.00
_cell.angle_gamma   90.00
#
_symmetry.space_group_name_H-M   'P 1'
#
loop_
_entity.id
_entity.type
_entity.pdbx_description
1 polymer ?
#
loop_
_entity_poly.entity_id
_entity_poly.type
_entity_poly.pdbx_seq_one_letter_code
_entity_poly.pdbx_strand_id
1 'polypeptide(L)' 'MDRLRRQAKASRRSLNQEALMRLERSLGLANRDVDETMASLRALHRKLEHLPPVEDDFIDRAKREGRL' A
#
# COMPACT_ATOMS: atom_id res chain seq x y z
N MET A 1 -2.73 -16.57 -12.47
CA MET A 1 -2.61 -16.40 -11.00
C MET A 1 -1.22 -15.93 -10.56
N ASP A 2 -0.15 -16.28 -11.27
CA ASP A 2 1.24 -16.04 -10.82
C ASP A 2 1.65 -14.56 -10.77
N ARG A 3 1.03 -13.70 -11.58
CA ARG A 3 1.25 -12.25 -11.52
C ARG A 3 0.72 -11.64 -10.23
N LEU A 4 -0.46 -12.07 -9.77
CA LEU A 4 -1.07 -11.58 -8.53
C LEU A 4 -0.26 -12.02 -7.31
N ARG A 5 0.20 -13.28 -7.26
CA ARG A 5 1.08 -13.78 -6.19
C ARG A 5 2.40 -13.03 -6.13
N ARG A 6 3.04 -12.77 -7.28
CA ARG A 6 4.29 -11.99 -7.34
C ARG A 6 4.10 -10.57 -6.81
N GLN A 7 3.00 -9.91 -7.17
CA GLN A 7 2.70 -8.57 -6.68
C GLN A 7 2.28 -8.55 -5.21
N ALA A 8 1.53 -9.52 -4.73
CA ALA A 8 1.24 -9.67 -3.30
C ALA A 8 2.55 -9.81 -2.49
N LYS A 9 3.51 -10.61 -2.98
CA LYS A 9 4.84 -10.74 -2.37
C LYS A 9 5.63 -9.43 -2.40
N ALA A 10 5.68 -8.76 -3.56
CA ALA A 10 6.38 -7.48 -3.72
C ALA A 10 5.79 -6.36 -2.85
N SER A 11 4.47 -6.36 -2.68
CA SER A 11 3.74 -5.40 -1.84
C SER A 11 3.59 -5.86 -0.39
N ARG A 12 4.20 -6.98 -0.01
CA ARG A 12 4.13 -7.60 1.33
C ARG A 12 2.69 -7.77 1.84
N ARG A 13 1.73 -8.03 0.96
CA ARG A 13 0.31 -8.25 1.29
C ARG A 13 -0.06 -9.71 1.21
N SER A 14 -1.12 -10.11 1.92
CA SER A 14 -1.77 -11.38 1.63
C SER A 14 -2.37 -11.36 0.22
N LEU A 15 -2.55 -12.54 -0.38
CA LEU A 15 -3.10 -12.64 -1.74
C LEU A 15 -4.51 -12.01 -1.84
N ASN A 16 -5.31 -12.18 -0.78
CA ASN A 16 -6.67 -11.65 -0.71
C ASN A 16 -6.66 -10.12 -0.57
N GLN A 17 -5.78 -9.58 0.26
CA GLN A 17 -5.62 -8.13 0.45
C GLN A 17 -5.13 -7.45 -0.82
N GLU A 18 -4.24 -8.10 -1.59
CA GLU A 18 -3.80 -7.59 -2.89
C GLU A 18 -4.92 -7.64 -3.95
N ALA A 19 -5.81 -8.64 -3.89
CA ALA A 19 -6.99 -8.70 -4.76
C ALA A 19 -7.98 -7.56 -4.44
N LEU A 20 -8.26 -7.32 -3.15
CA LEU A 20 -9.14 -6.23 -2.70
C LEU A 20 -8.59 -4.86 -3.09
N MET A 21 -7.30 -4.59 -2.80
CA MET A 21 -6.65 -3.34 -3.16
C MET A 21 -6.73 -3.03 -4.67
N ARG A 22 -6.71 -4.06 -5.52
CA ARG A 22 -6.85 -3.87 -6.98
C ARG A 22 -8.27 -3.54 -7.40
N LEU A 23 -9.24 -4.20 -6.79
CA LEU A 23 -10.66 -3.90 -7.01
C LEU A 23 -10.94 -2.46 -6.57
N GLU A 24 -10.54 -2.11 -5.36
CA GLU A 24 -10.64 -0.74 -4.83
C GLU A 24 -9.94 0.28 -5.71
N ARG A 25 -8.74 -0.03 -6.21
CA ARG A 25 -8.02 0.85 -7.14
C ARG A 25 -8.76 1.00 -8.47
N SER A 26 -9.30 -0.08 -9.03
CA SER A 26 -10.06 -0.01 -10.28
C SER A 26 -11.34 0.81 -10.15
N LEU A 27 -11.99 0.74 -8.98
CA LEU A 27 -13.20 1.50 -8.68
C LEU A 27 -12.89 2.95 -8.30
N GLY A 28 -11.82 3.19 -7.54
CA GLY A 28 -11.42 4.51 -7.05
C GLY A 28 -10.65 5.36 -8.07
N LEU A 29 -10.10 4.76 -9.14
CA LEU A 29 -9.47 5.48 -10.24
C LEU A 29 -10.48 6.21 -11.15
N ALA A 30 -11.78 5.94 -11.00
CA ALA A 30 -12.80 6.55 -11.85
C ALA A 30 -12.99 8.06 -11.64
N ASN A 31 -12.42 8.69 -10.60
CA ASN A 31 -12.76 10.07 -10.25
C ASN A 31 -11.72 10.83 -9.38
N ARG A 32 -10.41 10.76 -9.69
CA ARG A 32 -9.41 11.58 -8.97
C ARG A 32 -8.83 12.68 -9.85
N ASP A 33 -8.92 13.91 -9.36
CA ASP A 33 -8.13 15.03 -9.87
C ASP A 33 -6.64 14.76 -9.62
N VAL A 34 -5.84 14.89 -10.68
CA VAL A 34 -4.40 14.61 -10.67
C VAL A 34 -3.67 15.61 -9.78
N ASP A 35 -4.06 16.88 -9.79
CA ASP A 35 -3.36 17.93 -9.05
C ASP A 35 -3.57 17.79 -7.54
N GLU A 36 -4.80 17.49 -7.11
CA GLU A 36 -5.11 17.19 -5.70
C GLU A 36 -4.36 15.95 -5.19
N THR A 37 -4.24 14.93 -6.05
CA THR A 37 -3.50 13.71 -5.72
C THR A 37 -2.02 14.01 -5.51
N MET A 38 -1.41 14.80 -6.41
CA MET A 38 0.00 15.18 -6.31
C MET A 38 0.29 16.07 -5.10
N ALA A 39 -0.60 17.00 -4.77
CA ALA A 39 -0.49 17.83 -3.57
C ALA A 39 -0.53 16.96 -2.29
N SER A 40 -1.46 16.01 -2.23
CA SER A 40 -1.61 15.08 -1.11
C SER A 40 -0.37 14.21 -0.91
N LEU A 41 0.21 13.67 -2.00
CA LEU A 41 1.42 12.87 -1.95
C LEU A 41 2.63 13.66 -1.43
N ARG A 42 2.82 14.91 -1.86
CA ARG A 42 3.92 15.76 -1.38
C ARG A 42 3.76 16.11 0.10
N ALA A 43 2.53 16.34 0.56
CA ALA A 43 2.26 16.59 1.98
C ALA A 43 2.54 15.35 2.83
N LEU A 44 2.14 14.17 2.35
CA LEU A 44 2.40 12.90 3.02
C LEU A 44 3.90 12.60 3.09
N HIS A 45 4.65 12.82 2.00
CA HIS A 45 6.09 12.59 1.97
C HIS A 45 6.82 13.41 3.04
N ARG A 46 6.55 14.73 3.11
CA ARG A 46 7.13 15.61 4.13
C ARG A 46 6.80 15.17 5.56
N LYS A 47 5.59 14.64 5.78
CA LYS A 47 5.21 14.11 7.10
C LYS A 47 5.94 12.83 7.48
N LEU A 48 6.41 12.04 6.52
CA LEU A 48 6.99 10.73 6.78
C LEU A 48 8.52 10.69 6.59
N GLU A 49 9.12 11.75 6.05
CA GLU A 49 10.56 11.78 5.70
C GLU A 49 11.51 11.57 6.88
N HIS A 50 11.07 11.90 8.10
CA HIS A 50 11.85 11.77 9.33
C HIS A 50 11.69 10.40 10.02
N LEU A 51 10.81 9.53 9.50
CA LEU A 51 10.61 8.21 10.06
C LEU A 51 11.66 7.24 9.52
N PRO A 52 12.15 6.30 10.36
CA PRO A 52 13.05 5.26 9.88
C PRO A 52 12.35 4.39 8.82
N PRO A 53 13.11 3.79 7.89
CA PRO A 53 12.58 2.84 6.93
C PRO A 53 11.79 1.73 7.63
N VAL A 54 10.71 1.29 7.00
CA VAL A 54 9.92 0.18 7.53
C VAL A 54 10.63 -1.13 7.21
N GLU A 55 11.25 -1.72 8.24
CA GLU A 55 11.93 -3.01 8.16
C GLU A 55 10.95 -4.19 8.05
N ASP A 56 11.42 -5.28 7.44
CA ASP A 56 10.64 -6.50 7.18
C ASP A 56 10.10 -7.10 8.48
N ASP A 57 10.94 -7.10 9.53
CA ASP A 57 10.60 -7.62 10.85
C ASP A 57 9.43 -6.87 11.50
N PHE A 58 9.34 -5.56 11.27
CA PHE A 58 8.23 -4.76 11.78
C PHE A 58 6.91 -5.17 11.12
N ILE A 59 6.93 -5.37 9.80
CA ILE A 59 5.75 -5.75 9.02
C ILE A 59 5.30 -7.16 9.42
N ASP A 60 6.23 -8.10 9.54
CA ASP A 60 5.89 -9.49 9.88
C ASP A 60 5.42 -9.64 11.33
N ARG A 61 5.91 -8.79 12.25
CA ARG A 61 5.33 -8.69 13.58
C ARG A 61 3.92 -8.10 13.55
N ALA A 62 3.72 -6.98 12.87
CA ALA A 62 2.41 -6.32 12.81
C ALA A 62 1.31 -7.19 12.18
N LYS A 63 1.64 -8.00 11.17
CA LYS A 63 0.73 -9.02 10.61
C LYS A 63 0.36 -10.10 11.60
N ARG A 64 1.34 -10.62 12.35
CA ARG A 64 1.08 -11.64 13.39
C ARG A 64 0.19 -11.10 14.51
N GLU A 65 0.33 -9.81 14.82
CA GLU A 65 -0.49 -9.10 15.81
C GLU A 65 -1.88 -8.68 15.28
N GLY A 66 -2.19 -8.93 14.00
CA GLY A 66 -3.48 -8.53 13.40
C GLY A 66 -3.66 -7.01 13.21
N ARG A 67 -2.54 -6.27 13.21
CA ARG A 67 -2.54 -4.79 13.05
C ARG A 67 -2.36 -4.35 11.60
N LEU A 68 -2.13 -5.30 10.69
CA LEU A 68 -1.94 -5.16 9.24
C LEU A 68 -2.53 -6.39 8.51
#